data_AF-A0A227NEH6-F1
#
_entry.id   AF-A0A227NEH6-F1
#
_cell.length_a   1.000
_cell.length_b   1.000
_cell.length_c   1.000
_cell.angle_alpha   90.00
_cell.angle_beta   90.00
_cell.angle_gamma   90.00
#
_symmetry.space_group_name_H-M   'P 1'
#
loop_
_entity.id
_entity.type
_entity.pdbx_description
1 polymer ?
#
loop_
_entity_poly.entity_id
_entity_poly.type
_entity_poly.pdbx_seq_one_letter_code
_entity_poly.pdbx_strand_id
1 'polypeptide(L)'
;MNLIKLVNDFKINDSMLWVENYNIKLFVSDGLKSERLKDLITKFKPQIINFLLLNKIFSKGDFIKKRIFVLDQKENVLSFS
;
A
#
# COMPACT_ATOMS: atom_id res chain seq x y z
N MET A 1 3.72 -13.97 0.64
CA MET A 1 2.69 -12.93 0.41
C MET A 1 3.29 -11.83 -0.42
N ASN A 2 2.59 -11.33 -1.43
CA ASN A 2 3.11 -10.26 -2.29
C ASN A 2 2.77 -8.89 -1.66
N LEU A 3 3.78 -8.16 -1.21
CA LEU A 3 3.63 -6.84 -0.57
C LEU A 3 2.94 -5.83 -1.49
N ILE A 4 3.17 -5.96 -2.80
CA ILE A 4 2.54 -5.14 -3.84
C ILE A 4 1.03 -5.40 -3.87
N LYS A 5 0.63 -6.68 -3.75
CA LYS A 5 -0.80 -7.04 -3.67
C LYS A 5 -1.46 -6.39 -2.46
N LEU A 6 -0.82 -6.42 -1.29
CA LEU A 6 -1.33 -5.76 -0.09
C LEU A 6 -1.52 -4.25 -0.31
N VAL A 7 -0.55 -3.56 -0.90
CA VAL A 7 -0.66 -2.12 -1.17
C VAL A 7 -1.72 -1.80 -2.22
N ASN A 8 -1.88 -2.66 -3.22
CA ASN A 8 -2.96 -2.55 -4.21
C ASN A 8 -4.33 -2.78 -3.59
N ASP A 9 -4.48 -3.76 -2.68
CA ASP A 9 -5.72 -4.01 -1.96
C ASP A 9 -6.16 -2.77 -1.17
N PHE A 10 -5.21 -2.01 -0.60
CA PHE A 10 -5.52 -0.72 0.02
C PHE A 10 -6.06 0.29 -0.99
N LYS A 11 -5.41 0.46 -2.16
CA LYS A 11 -5.88 1.40 -3.19
C LYS A 11 -7.27 1.05 -3.74
N ILE A 12 -7.55 -0.23 -3.98
CA ILE A 12 -8.84 -0.70 -4.53
C ILE A 12 -10.00 -0.41 -3.56
N ASN A 13 -9.73 -0.47 -2.27
CA ASN A 13 -10.73 -0.29 -1.23
C ASN A 13 -10.66 1.12 -0.62
N ASP A 14 -10.28 2.14 -1.38
CA ASP A 14 -10.19 3.55 -0.94
C ASP A 14 -9.46 3.76 0.39
N SER A 15 -8.51 2.89 0.68
CA SER A 15 -7.71 2.90 1.90
C SER A 15 -6.29 3.27 1.57
N MET A 16 -5.59 3.81 2.57
CA MET A 16 -4.30 4.44 2.37
C MET A 16 -3.35 4.03 3.48
N LEU A 17 -2.07 3.93 3.15
CA LEU A 17 -1.03 3.63 4.11
C LEU A 17 0.23 4.43 3.77
N TRP A 18 0.83 5.11 4.75
CA TRP A 18 2.02 5.93 4.55
C TRP A 18 2.92 5.89 5.77
N VAL A 19 4.16 6.36 5.64
CA VAL A 19 5.07 6.51 6.78
C VAL A 19 5.10 7.96 7.22
N GLU A 20 4.86 8.23 8.49
CA GLU A 20 5.02 9.55 9.09
C GLU A 20 5.83 9.40 10.36
N ASN A 21 6.94 10.12 10.50
CA ASN A 21 7.85 10.03 11.64
C ASN A 21 8.25 8.58 11.97
N TYR A 22 8.66 7.81 10.95
CA TYR A 22 9.01 6.37 11.05
C TYR A 22 7.89 5.44 11.52
N ASN A 23 6.66 5.93 11.64
CA ASN A 23 5.49 5.14 12.00
C ASN A 23 4.62 4.89 10.77
N ILE A 24 4.05 3.69 10.67
CA ILE A 24 3.01 3.42 9.67
C ILE A 24 1.73 4.10 10.13
N LYS A 25 1.18 4.96 9.27
CA LYS A 25 -0.16 5.52 9.38
C LYS A 25 -1.06 4.85 8.35
N LEU A 26 -2.31 4.63 8.71
CA LEU A 26 -3.29 4.00 7.84
C LEU A 26 -4.64 4.70 7.95
N PHE A 27 -5.29 4.83 6.78
CA PHE A 27 -6.68 5.21 6.65
C PHE A 27 -7.40 4.01 6.04
N VAL A 28 -8.45 3.54 6.69
CA VAL A 28 -9.24 2.40 6.23
C VAL A 28 -10.64 2.90 5.92
N SER A 29 -11.05 2.80 4.66
CA SER A 29 -12.46 3.00 4.29
C SER A 29 -13.30 1.85 4.84
N ASP A 30 -14.61 2.05 4.98
CA ASP A 30 -15.50 1.08 5.63
C ASP A 30 -15.46 -0.34 5.00
N GLY A 31 -15.04 -0.48 3.74
CA GLY A 31 -14.91 -1.77 3.05
C GLY A 31 -13.75 -2.64 3.53
N LEU A 32 -12.74 -2.08 4.21
CA LEU A 32 -11.48 -2.78 4.54
C LEU A 32 -11.38 -3.26 6.00
N LYS A 33 -12.50 -3.31 6.74
CA LYS A 33 -12.60 -3.74 8.16
C LYS A 33 -12.43 -5.26 8.37
N SER A 34 -11.43 -5.88 7.76
CA SER A 34 -11.07 -7.27 8.00
C SER A 34 -9.94 -7.34 9.04
N GLU A 35 -10.16 -8.02 10.16
CA GLU A 35 -9.11 -8.32 11.17
C GLU A 35 -7.84 -8.89 10.52
N ARG A 36 -8.02 -9.67 9.45
CA ARG A 36 -6.96 -10.20 8.61
C ARG A 36 -6.00 -9.12 8.12
N LEU A 37 -6.44 -7.92 7.74
CA LEU A 37 -5.52 -6.87 7.30
C LEU A 37 -4.72 -6.28 8.46
N LYS A 38 -5.30 -6.15 9.65
CA LYS A 38 -4.53 -5.73 10.83
C LYS A 38 -3.43 -6.75 11.15
N ASP A 39 -3.75 -8.03 11.05
CA ASP A 39 -2.78 -9.11 11.26
C ASP A 39 -1.68 -9.09 10.18
N LEU A 40 -2.06 -8.86 8.93
CA LEU A 40 -1.10 -8.75 7.83
C LEU A 40 -0.19 -7.53 7.97
N ILE A 41 -0.73 -6.36 8.32
CA ILE A 41 0.07 -5.16 8.55
C ILE A 41 1.03 -5.38 9.71
N THR A 42 0.57 -6.00 10.79
CA THR A 42 1.40 -6.29 11.97
C THR A 42 2.51 -7.28 11.63
N LYS A 43 2.17 -8.38 10.95
CA LYS A 43 3.11 -9.43 10.55
C LYS A 43 4.17 -8.94 9.56
N PHE A 44 3.79 -8.03 8.66
CA PHE A 44 4.68 -7.54 7.59
C PHE A 44 5.14 -6.08 7.78
N LYS A 45 5.00 -5.55 9.01
CA LYS A 45 5.29 -4.15 9.36
C LYS A 45 6.67 -3.68 8.86
N PRO A 46 7.78 -4.43 9.05
CA PRO A 46 9.09 -3.98 8.60
C PRO A 46 9.19 -3.88 7.06
N GLN A 47 8.62 -4.83 6.33
CA GLN A 47 8.65 -4.79 4.87
C GLN A 47 7.79 -3.65 4.31
N ILE A 48 6.63 -3.40 4.93
CA ILE A 48 5.74 -2.28 4.55
C ILE A 48 6.48 -0.94 4.76
N ILE A 49 7.11 -0.73 5.91
CA ILE A 49 7.90 0.49 6.17
C ILE A 49 8.98 0.63 5.10
N ASN A 50 9.80 -0.39 4.88
CA ASN A 50 10.88 -0.32 3.90
C ASN A 50 10.37 0.02 2.50
N PHE A 51 9.26 -0.59 2.08
CA PHE A 51 8.64 -0.30 0.80
C PHE A 51 8.17 1.15 0.69
N LEU A 52 7.50 1.67 1.72
CA LEU A 52 7.03 3.06 1.72
C LEU A 52 8.19 4.07 1.75
N LEU A 53 9.26 3.77 2.48
CA LEU A 53 10.47 4.58 2.50
C LEU A 53 11.15 4.61 1.13
N LEU A 54 11.35 3.45 0.50
CA LEU A 54 11.95 3.34 -0.85
C LEU A 54 11.14 4.09 -1.89
N ASN A 55 9.81 4.05 -1.79
CA ASN A 55 8.90 4.75 -2.70
C ASN A 55 8.64 6.22 -2.30
N LYS A 56 9.25 6.71 -1.22
CA LYS A 56 9.08 8.07 -0.67
C LYS A 56 7.62 8.43 -0.37
N ILE A 57 6.90 7.54 0.30
CA ILE A 57 5.48 7.70 0.63
C ILE A 57 5.35 8.17 2.08
N PHE A 58 5.51 9.48 2.26
CA PHE A 58 5.62 10.09 3.59
C PHE A 58 4.34 10.78 4.08
N SER A 59 3.33 10.80 3.22
CA SER A 59 2.04 11.42 3.53
C SER A 59 0.90 10.70 2.81
N LYS A 60 -0.32 10.97 3.26
CA LYS A 60 -1.54 10.57 2.54
C LYS A 60 -1.52 11.09 1.09
N GLY A 61 -1.08 12.31 0.88
CA GLY A 61 -0.97 12.92 -0.45
C GLY A 61 0.03 12.20 -1.35
N ASP A 62 1.16 11.76 -0.81
CA ASP A 62 2.13 10.96 -1.56
C ASP A 62 1.54 9.63 -1.98
N PHE A 63 0.77 8.96 -1.11
CA PHE A 63 0.13 7.68 -1.44
C PHE A 63 -0.87 7.80 -2.60
N ILE A 64 -1.62 8.91 -2.63
CA ILE A 64 -2.59 9.21 -3.70
C ILE A 64 -1.87 9.56 -5.00
N LYS A 65 -0.92 10.51 -4.94
CA LYS A 65 -0.24 11.06 -6.13
C LYS A 65 0.74 10.07 -6.73
N LYS A 66 1.43 9.29 -5.91
CA LYS A 66 2.37 8.29 -6.40
C LYS A 66 1.58 7.14 -6.97
N ARG A 67 1.83 6.91 -8.25
CA ARG A 67 1.60 5.64 -8.91
C ARG A 67 2.48 4.59 -8.23
N ILE A 68 1.99 4.01 -7.15
CA ILE A 68 2.58 2.82 -6.55
C ILE A 68 2.23 1.66 -7.48
N PHE A 69 2.91 1.57 -8.61
CA PHE A 69 2.81 0.41 -9.49
C PHE A 69 4.13 -0.33 -9.40
N VAL A 70 4.05 -1.59 -8.98
CA VAL A 70 4.94 -2.59 -9.54
C VAL A 70 4.03 -3.57 -10.26
N LEU A 71 3.71 -3.23 -11.50
CA LEU A 71 3.21 -4.20 -12.48
C LEU A 71 4.35 -5.18 -12.70
N ASP A 72 4.12 -6.45 -12.41
CA ASP A 72 4.51 -7.50 -13.34
C ASP A 72 3.89 -8.82 -12.93
N GLN A 73 2.99 -9.29 -13.79
CA GLN A 73 2.99 -10.65 -14.36
C GLN A 73 1.59 -10.95 -14.91
N LYS A 74 1.38 -10.62 -16.20
CA LYS A 74 0.76 -11.49 -17.23
C LYS A 74 0.37 -10.68 -18.46
N GLU A 75 0.59 -11.29 -19.62
CA GLU A 75 0.15 -10.87 -20.94
C GLU A 75 -1.28 -10.27 -20.86
N ASN A 76 -1.48 -9.09 -21.45
CA ASN A 76 -2.77 -8.38 -21.62
C ASN A 76 -3.16 -7.28 -20.62
N VAL A 77 -2.23 -6.43 -20.16
CA VAL A 77 -2.64 -5.13 -19.56
C VAL A 77 -1.82 -3.98 -20.13
N LEU A 78 -2.50 -3.07 -20.85
CA LEU A 78 -1.95 -1.85 -21.42
C LEU A 78 -1.64 -0.82 -20.32
N SER A 79 -0.45 -0.24 -20.39
CA SER A 79 0.02 0.83 -19.51
C SER A 79 0.01 2.16 -20.27
N PHE A 80 -0.39 3.25 -19.62
CA PHE A 80 -0.26 4.60 -20.18
C PHE A 80 0.49 5.50 -19.19
N SER A 81 1.49 6.22 -19.74
CA SER A 81 2.36 7.22 -19.08
C SER A 81 1.55 8.29 -18.38
#